data_AF-A0A7X5N2R5-F1
#
_entry.id   AF-A0A7X5N2R5-F1
#
_cell.length_a   1.000
_cell.length_b   1.000
_cell.length_c   1.000
_cell.angle_alpha   90.00
_cell.angle_beta   90.00
_cell.angle_gamma   90.00
#
_symmetry.space_group_name_H-M   'P 1'
#
loop_
_entity.id
_entity.type
_entity.pdbx_description
1 polymer ?
#
loop_
_entity_poly.entity_id
_entity_poly.type
_entity_poly.pdbx_seq_one_letter_code
_entity_poly.pdbx_strand_id
1 'polypeptide(L)'
;AEARFQLLAARNLRSYRFDVDPRDYATLDALVPLARKYGITLRPMVYPMSREIGYQLARRYAADIKVWEIGNEQDLVRAEADARIAAMTTMYLGMRQASNELGAGLRFTINITACNSDDRSANARCPGDRN
;
A
#
# COMPACT_ATOMS: atom_id res chain seq x y z
N ALA A 1 -1.57 6.70 18.20
CA ALA A 1 -2.03 7.02 16.82
C ALA A 1 -2.79 8.35 16.75
N GLU A 2 -3.75 8.62 17.65
CA GLU A 2 -4.64 9.79 17.56
C GLU A 2 -3.96 11.16 17.47
N ALA A 3 -2.93 11.43 18.26
CA ALA A 3 -2.19 12.71 18.19
C ALA A 3 -1.62 13.00 16.79
N ARG A 4 -1.20 11.97 16.05
CA ARG A 4 -0.75 12.10 14.66
C ARG A 4 -1.90 12.52 13.75
N PHE A 5 -3.09 11.94 13.91
CA PHE A 5 -4.25 12.29 13.10
C PHE A 5 -4.75 13.70 13.40
N GLN A 6 -4.72 14.13 14.66
CA GLN A 6 -4.98 15.52 15.05
C GLN A 6 -4.01 16.49 14.35
N LEU A 7 -2.71 16.18 14.37
CA LEU A 7 -1.70 16.99 13.72
C LEU A 7 -1.90 17.06 12.19
N LEU A 8 -2.11 15.91 11.53
CA LEU A 8 -2.39 15.86 10.10
C LEU A 8 -3.63 16.68 9.74
N ALA A 9 -4.71 16.52 10.51
CA ALA A 9 -5.95 17.24 10.28
C ALA A 9 -5.80 18.76 10.49
N ALA A 10 -5.05 19.18 11.52
CA ALA A 10 -4.75 20.59 11.78
C ALA A 10 -3.89 21.24 10.68
N ARG A 11 -3.11 20.44 9.94
CA ARG A 11 -2.29 20.89 8.80
C ARG A 11 -2.93 20.63 7.44
N ASN A 12 -4.20 20.25 7.40
CA ASN A 12 -4.94 19.89 6.19
C ASN A 12 -4.29 18.77 5.34
N LEU A 13 -3.55 17.87 5.97
CA LEU A 13 -2.99 16.68 5.34
C LEU A 13 -4.04 15.57 5.42
N ARG A 14 -4.69 15.27 4.28
CA ARG A 14 -5.87 14.39 4.19
C ARG A 14 -5.57 12.99 3.67
N SER A 15 -4.32 12.67 3.42
CA SER A 15 -3.90 11.34 2.97
C SER A 15 -2.76 10.82 3.85
N TYR A 16 -2.87 9.58 4.30
CA TYR A 16 -1.90 8.96 5.19
C TYR A 16 -1.48 7.60 4.63
N ARG A 17 -0.28 7.55 4.05
CA ARG A 17 0.38 6.31 3.61
C ARG A 17 1.18 5.72 4.76
N PHE A 18 1.07 4.42 4.94
CA PHE A 18 1.82 3.67 5.95
C PHE A 18 1.92 2.20 5.53
N ASP A 19 2.95 1.54 6.02
CA ASP A 19 3.19 0.12 5.74
C ASP A 19 2.48 -0.73 6.80
N VAL A 20 1.89 -1.86 6.40
CA VAL A 20 1.21 -2.78 7.32
C VAL A 20 1.31 -4.23 6.82
N ASP A 21 1.47 -5.18 7.74
CA ASP A 21 1.32 -6.59 7.41
C ASP A 21 -0.15 -6.87 7.05
N PRO A 22 -0.45 -7.52 5.91
CA PRO A 22 -1.82 -7.87 5.52
C PRO A 22 -2.65 -8.63 6.57
N ARG A 23 -2.00 -9.24 7.57
CA ARG A 23 -2.62 -10.02 8.65
C ARG A 23 -2.76 -9.22 9.94
N ASP A 24 -2.14 -8.04 10.03
CA ASP A 24 -2.26 -7.16 11.19
C ASP A 24 -3.54 -6.32 11.12
N TYR A 25 -4.66 -6.97 11.41
CA TYR A 25 -5.96 -6.31 11.50
C TYR A 25 -6.06 -5.35 12.68
N ALA A 26 -5.28 -5.56 13.75
CA ALA A 26 -5.33 -4.71 14.93
C ALA A 26 -4.88 -3.28 14.60
N THR A 27 -3.82 -3.13 13.81
CA THR A 27 -3.38 -1.82 13.33
C THR A 27 -4.46 -1.13 12.50
N LEU A 28 -5.06 -1.83 11.53
CA LEU A 28 -6.09 -1.23 10.66
C LEU A 28 -7.37 -0.90 11.44
N ASP A 29 -7.80 -1.77 12.34
CA ASP A 29 -8.97 -1.56 13.21
C ASP A 29 -8.79 -0.35 14.13
N ALA A 30 -7.57 -0.06 14.58
CA ALA A 30 -7.26 1.14 15.35
C ALA A 30 -7.24 2.41 14.49
N LEU A 31 -6.79 2.33 13.23
CA LEU A 31 -6.63 3.48 12.35
C LEU A 31 -7.91 3.89 11.63
N VAL A 32 -8.78 2.96 11.26
CA VAL A 32 -10.04 3.24 10.52
C VAL A 32 -10.96 4.22 11.26
N PRO A 33 -11.27 4.05 12.56
CA PRO A 33 -12.10 5.00 13.30
C PRO A 33 -11.47 6.40 13.37
N LEU A 34 -10.15 6.48 13.52
CA LEU A 34 -9.42 7.75 13.54
C LEU A 34 -9.47 8.44 12.17
N ALA A 35 -9.27 7.69 11.09
CA ALA A 35 -9.41 8.19 9.73
C ALA A 35 -10.80 8.80 9.47
N ARG A 36 -11.86 8.10 9.87
CA ARG A 36 -13.23 8.63 9.78
C ARG A 36 -13.40 9.90 10.61
N LYS A 37 -12.98 9.88 11.88
CA LYS A 37 -13.10 11.01 12.82
C LYS A 37 -12.42 12.28 12.32
N TYR A 38 -11.25 12.15 11.69
CA TYR A 38 -10.42 13.28 11.27
C TYR A 38 -10.51 13.58 9.76
N GLY A 39 -11.32 12.84 9.00
CA GLY A 39 -11.46 13.01 7.56
C GLY A 39 -10.16 12.75 6.79
N ILE A 40 -9.43 11.68 7.16
CA ILE A 40 -8.14 11.32 6.55
C ILE A 40 -8.31 10.02 5.76
N THR A 41 -7.94 10.04 4.48
CA THR A 41 -7.88 8.85 3.62
C THR A 41 -6.66 8.00 3.97
N LEU A 42 -6.89 6.76 4.38
CA LEU A 42 -5.85 5.77 4.56
C LEU A 42 -5.36 5.23 3.21
N ARG A 43 -4.05 5.08 3.06
CA ARG A 43 -3.38 4.45 1.90
C ARG A 43 -2.38 3.40 2.39
N PRO A 44 -2.83 2.23 2.83
CA PRO A 44 -1.94 1.19 3.32
C PRO A 44 -1.09 0.67 2.15
N MET A 45 0.21 0.52 2.40
CA MET A 45 1.09 -0.32 1.60
C MET A 45 1.20 -1.67 2.28
N VAL A 46 0.95 -2.73 1.52
CA VAL A 46 0.95 -4.11 2.01
C VAL A 46 1.92 -4.95 1.20
N TYR A 47 2.76 -5.76 1.86
CA TYR A 47 3.59 -6.72 1.13
C TYR A 47 2.73 -7.81 0.47
N PRO A 48 3.07 -8.25 -0.76
CA PRO A 48 2.30 -9.26 -1.45
C PRO A 48 2.17 -10.57 -0.65
N MET A 49 0.95 -11.10 -0.60
CA MET A 49 0.63 -12.39 0.03
C MET A 49 -0.26 -13.23 -0.89
N SER A 50 -0.85 -14.30 -0.36
CA SER A 50 -1.78 -15.14 -1.12
C SER A 50 -3.03 -14.36 -1.56
N ARG A 51 -3.70 -14.91 -2.57
CA ARG A 51 -4.98 -14.40 -3.06
C ARG A 51 -6.04 -14.37 -1.96
N GLU A 52 -6.09 -15.39 -1.13
CA GLU A 52 -7.06 -15.56 -0.05
C GLU A 52 -6.89 -14.48 1.01
N ILE A 53 -5.65 -14.19 1.41
CA ILE A 53 -5.36 -13.11 2.36
C ILE A 53 -5.77 -11.76 1.76
N GLY A 54 -5.41 -11.50 0.50
CA GLY A 54 -5.84 -10.28 -0.21
C GLY A 54 -7.37 -10.14 -0.24
N TYR A 55 -8.09 -11.22 -0.55
CA TYR A 55 -9.55 -11.23 -0.56
C TYR A 55 -10.14 -10.88 0.82
N GLN A 56 -9.69 -11.54 1.89
CA GLN A 56 -10.19 -11.30 3.25
C GLN A 56 -9.91 -9.88 3.73
N LEU A 57 -8.68 -9.39 3.48
CA LEU A 57 -8.28 -8.04 3.84
C LEU A 57 -9.15 -7.00 3.14
N ALA A 58 -9.29 -7.10 1.81
CA ALA A 58 -10.10 -6.17 1.04
C ALA A 58 -11.57 -6.22 1.45
N ARG A 59 -12.15 -7.42 1.61
CA ARG A 59 -13.54 -7.59 2.02
C ARG A 59 -13.83 -6.95 3.37
N ARG A 60 -12.93 -7.08 4.34
CA ARG A 60 -13.08 -6.51 5.69
C ARG A 60 -13.12 -4.99 5.69
N TYR A 61 -12.23 -4.35 4.92
CA TYR A 61 -12.03 -2.89 4.97
C TYR A 61 -12.60 -2.14 3.75
N ALA A 62 -13.35 -2.80 2.87
CA ALA A 62 -13.81 -2.24 1.60
C ALA A 62 -14.64 -0.96 1.76
N ALA A 63 -15.35 -0.82 2.88
CA ALA A 63 -16.14 0.37 3.19
C ALA A 63 -15.28 1.59 3.55
N ASP A 64 -14.07 1.36 4.06
CA ASP A 64 -13.24 2.36 4.75
C ASP A 64 -11.98 2.74 3.99
N ILE A 65 -11.38 1.79 3.31
CA ILE A 65 -10.10 1.94 2.64
C ILE A 65 -10.30 1.69 1.16
N LYS A 66 -10.29 2.76 0.38
CA LYS A 66 -10.52 2.74 -1.06
C LYS A 66 -9.25 2.68 -1.90
N VAL A 67 -8.10 2.98 -1.31
CA VAL A 67 -6.81 3.01 -2.02
C VAL A 67 -5.84 2.08 -1.31
N TRP A 68 -5.30 1.14 -2.06
CA TRP A 68 -4.32 0.16 -1.58
C TRP A 68 -3.06 0.23 -2.41
N GLU A 69 -1.91 0.08 -1.77
CA GLU A 69 -0.63 -0.07 -2.44
C GLU A 69 -0.11 -1.48 -2.20
N ILE A 70 0.25 -2.21 -3.25
CA ILE A 70 0.71 -3.61 -3.14
C ILE A 70 2.22 -3.66 -3.40
N GLY A 71 2.93 -3.94 -2.32
CA GLY A 71 4.38 -3.99 -2.15
C GLY A 71 5.11 -2.66 -2.37
N ASN A 72 6.43 -2.71 -2.23
CA ASN A 72 7.31 -1.54 -2.18
C ASN A 72 8.52 -1.74 -3.09
N GLU A 73 8.85 -0.74 -3.91
CA GLU A 73 10.09 -0.70 -4.73
C GLU A 73 10.29 -2.00 -5.54
N GLN A 74 9.34 -2.30 -6.43
CA GLN A 74 9.20 -3.63 -7.04
C GLN A 74 10.32 -4.03 -8.00
N ASP A 75 10.99 -3.03 -8.54
CA ASP A 75 12.05 -3.09 -9.53
C ASP A 75 13.44 -2.82 -8.92
N LEU A 76 13.55 -2.67 -7.59
CA LEU A 76 14.82 -2.38 -6.90
C LEU A 76 15.91 -3.39 -7.27
N VAL A 77 15.52 -4.67 -7.40
CA VAL A 77 16.35 -5.73 -7.95
C VAL A 77 15.72 -6.20 -9.25
N ARG A 78 16.22 -5.69 -10.38
CA ARG A 78 15.67 -5.96 -11.73
C ARG A 78 15.46 -7.45 -12.01
N ALA A 79 16.42 -8.29 -11.61
CA ALA A 79 16.34 -9.74 -11.82
C ALA A 79 15.19 -10.42 -11.06
N GLU A 80 14.66 -9.77 -10.02
CA GLU A 80 13.54 -10.27 -9.21
C GLU A 80 12.19 -9.61 -9.58
N ALA A 81 12.20 -8.60 -10.46
CA ALA A 81 11.02 -7.78 -10.74
C ALA A 81 9.83 -8.60 -11.22
N ASP A 82 10.04 -9.54 -12.15
CA ASP A 82 8.96 -10.40 -12.68
C ASP A 82 8.31 -11.24 -11.57
N ALA A 83 9.12 -11.85 -10.69
CA ALA A 83 8.62 -12.65 -9.58
C ALA A 83 7.83 -11.79 -8.57
N ARG A 84 8.31 -10.57 -8.29
CA ARG A 84 7.62 -9.61 -7.41
C ARG A 84 6.29 -9.17 -8.01
N ILE A 85 6.27 -8.82 -9.30
CA ILE A 85 5.05 -8.45 -10.04
C ILE A 85 4.04 -9.60 -10.04
N ALA A 86 4.48 -10.85 -10.23
CA ALA A 86 3.61 -12.02 -10.17
C ALA A 86 2.98 -12.20 -8.78
N ALA A 87 3.76 -12.02 -7.70
CA ALA A 87 3.27 -12.08 -6.32
C ALA A 87 2.25 -10.95 -6.03
N MET A 88 2.55 -9.71 -6.43
CA MET A 88 1.62 -8.58 -6.32
C MET A 88 0.31 -8.85 -7.05
N THR A 89 0.41 -9.36 -8.28
CA THR A 89 -0.75 -9.68 -9.11
C THR A 89 -1.63 -10.72 -8.43
N THR A 90 -1.03 -11.73 -7.80
CA THR A 90 -1.76 -12.78 -7.07
C THR A 90 -2.61 -12.19 -5.94
N MET A 91 -2.04 -11.34 -5.10
CA MET A 91 -2.79 -10.66 -4.03
C MET A 91 -3.85 -9.71 -4.60
N TYR A 92 -3.49 -8.91 -5.60
CA TYR A 92 -4.39 -7.98 -6.30
C TYR A 92 -5.64 -8.70 -6.81
N LEU A 93 -5.51 -9.90 -7.40
CA LEU A 93 -6.65 -10.65 -7.91
C LEU A 93 -7.66 -10.99 -6.81
N GLY A 94 -7.20 -11.29 -5.59
CA GLY A 94 -8.06 -11.51 -4.43
C GLY A 94 -8.76 -10.24 -3.98
N MET A 95 -8.01 -9.14 -3.87
CA MET A 95 -8.58 -7.85 -3.47
C MET A 95 -9.58 -7.31 -4.50
N ARG A 96 -9.29 -7.46 -5.79
CA ARG A 96 -10.17 -7.09 -6.90
C ARG A 96 -11.45 -7.91 -6.88
N GLN A 97 -11.36 -9.21 -6.62
CA GLN A 97 -12.54 -10.05 -6.48
C GLN A 97 -13.47 -9.52 -5.38
N ALA A 98 -12.95 -9.25 -4.18
CA ALA A 98 -13.74 -8.68 -3.09
C ALA A 98 -14.33 -7.30 -3.46
N SER A 99 -13.54 -6.45 -4.14
CA SER A 99 -14.01 -5.15 -4.62
C SER A 99 -15.20 -5.28 -5.57
N ASN A 100 -15.15 -6.23 -6.51
CA ASN A 100 -16.20 -6.45 -7.49
C ASN A 100 -17.48 -6.99 -6.84
N GLU A 101 -17.35 -7.99 -5.97
CA GLU A 101 -18.48 -8.59 -5.25
C GLU A 101 -19.22 -7.56 -4.38
N LEU A 102 -18.48 -6.63 -3.77
CA LEU A 102 -19.03 -5.60 -2.89
C LEU A 102 -19.39 -4.29 -3.62
N GLY A 103 -19.10 -4.15 -4.91
CA GLY A 103 -19.21 -2.87 -5.62
C GLY A 103 -18.36 -1.75 -4.98
N ALA A 104 -17.24 -2.10 -4.33
CA ALA A 104 -16.53 -1.19 -3.44
C ALA A 104 -15.68 -0.12 -4.16
N GLY A 105 -15.36 -0.33 -5.43
CA GLY A 105 -14.57 0.60 -6.23
C GLY A 105 -13.14 0.81 -5.73
N LEU A 106 -12.48 -0.27 -5.26
CA LEU A 106 -11.10 -0.20 -4.77
C LEU A 106 -10.13 0.21 -5.88
N ARG A 107 -9.16 1.06 -5.53
CA ARG A 107 -8.08 1.53 -6.39
C ARG A 107 -6.77 0.95 -5.88
N PHE A 108 -5.92 0.54 -6.81
CA PHE A 108 -4.64 -0.10 -6.51
C PHE A 108 -3.51 0.73 -7.11
N THR A 109 -2.46 0.91 -6.32
CA THR A 109 -1.25 1.62 -6.71
C THR A 109 -0.04 0.71 -6.49
N ILE A 110 1.03 0.99 -7.22
CA ILE A 110 2.31 0.30 -7.09
C ILE A 110 3.38 1.34 -6.76
N ASN A 111 4.38 0.96 -5.99
CA ASN A 111 5.55 1.79 -5.75
C ASN A 111 6.74 1.24 -6.54
N ILE A 112 7.32 2.11 -7.37
CA ILE A 112 8.48 1.82 -8.21
C ILE A 112 9.68 2.55 -7.61
N THR A 113 10.85 1.95 -7.74
CA THR A 113 12.09 2.42 -7.14
C THR A 113 12.47 3.76 -7.75
N ALA A 114 12.67 4.75 -6.90
CA ALA A 114 13.34 5.98 -7.31
C ALA A 114 14.85 5.71 -7.34
N CYS A 115 15.43 5.67 -8.54
CA CYS A 115 16.87 5.57 -8.73
C CYS A 115 17.53 6.94 -8.54
N ASN A 116 18.67 6.97 -7.85
CA ASN A 116 19.55 8.15 -7.79
C ASN A 116 20.73 7.92 -8.73
N SER A 117 20.44 7.90 -10.02
CA SER A 117 21.35 7.46 -11.09
C SER A 117 22.66 8.25 -11.18
N ASP A 118 22.68 9.48 -10.67
CA ASP A 118 23.87 10.34 -10.56
C ASP A 118 24.74 10.06 -9.33
N ASP A 119 24.23 9.32 -8.35
CA ASP A 119 25.00 8.91 -7.17
C ASP A 119 25.96 7.77 -7.53
N ARG A 120 27.24 7.96 -7.20
CA ARG A 120 28.31 6.96 -7.40
C ARG A 120 28.86 6.41 -6.09
N SER A 121 28.23 6.74 -4.96
CA SER A 121 28.61 6.24 -3.65
C SER A 121 28.18 4.78 -3.46
N ALA A 122 28.65 4.16 -2.38
CA ALA A 122 28.23 2.80 -2.00
C ALA A 122 26.73 2.68 -1.70
N ASN A 123 26.03 3.81 -1.52
CA ASN A 123 24.59 3.86 -1.25
C ASN A 123 23.75 4.18 -2.50
N ALA A 124 24.39 4.24 -3.68
CA ALA A 124 23.67 4.46 -4.92
C ALA A 124 22.63 3.36 -5.18
N ARG A 125 21.42 3.78 -5.50
CA ARG A 125 20.30 2.96 -5.96
C ARG A 125 20.19 3.10 -7.48
N CYS A 126 20.37 1.97 -8.16
CA CYS A 126 20.46 1.87 -9.62
C CYS A 126 21.55 2.82 -10.21
N PRO A 127 22.83 2.70 -9.80
CA PRO A 127 23.89 3.57 -10.30
C PRO A 127 24.05 3.47 -11.82
N GLY A 128 24.06 4.60 -12.52
CA GLY A 128 24.20 4.67 -13.98
C GLY A 128 22.94 4.27 -14.78
N ASP A 129 21.86 3.94 -14.09
CA ASP A 129 20.60 3.51 -14.66
C ASP A 129 19.66 4.71 -14.84
N ARG A 130 19.45 5.17 -16.07
CA ARG A 130 18.53 6.28 -16.40
C ARG A 130 17.06 5.83 -16.50
N ASN A 131 16.75 4.60 -16.06
CA ASN A 131 15.60 3.71 -16.35
C ASN A 131 15.93 2.66 -17.42
#